data_AF-U6RNE1-F1
#
_entry.id   AF-U6RNE1-F1
#
_cell.length_a   1.000
_cell.length_b   1.000
_cell.length_c   1.000
_cell.angle_alpha   90.00
_cell.angle_beta   90.00
_cell.angle_gamma   90.00
#
_symmetry.space_group_name_H-M   'P 1'
#
loop_
_entity.id
_entity.type
_entity.pdbx_description
1 polymer ?
#
loop_
_entity_poly.entity_id
_entity_poly.type
_entity_poly.pdbx_seq_one_letter_code
_entity_poly.pdbx_strand_id
1 'polypeptide(L)'
;MKDLTISNIERQNVLNNRFAVSKVQEHLDIEGMLFEGEYRFTKKMVADFYQVDTSTIDRYLQSNSDELKHNGYILCKGKQLKEFKLEFAHLINEASKTTQLGLFNFRSFLNIGMLLTESEKAKKVRSLILDFVITTINEKTGGGTKYINRRDVNYLPAAITEENYRKNLTSAINQYVDGHPTYKYSQITDFIYKAVFKENAKEYREVLKLDSKDNVRHTLYSEVLLVISSFENGVGAAISERFKENGGRKLTIDEVERIVNELAEHPMQKPYLNDARTKMASRDFSFRDAYHGNIADYLQAVTPEEFERFIGDQSIDFDRILADNKDVLKRLKQAEDE
;
A
#
# COMPACT_ATOMS: atom_id res chain seq x y z
N MET A 1 -4.88 11.10 12.47
CA MET A 1 -5.68 11.97 11.57
C MET A 1 -4.81 12.18 10.35
N LYS A 2 -5.26 11.71 9.18
CA LYS A 2 -4.53 11.84 7.92
C LYS A 2 -4.48 13.31 7.53
N ASP A 3 -3.30 13.90 7.39
CA ASP A 3 -3.16 15.32 7.06
C ASP A 3 -2.69 15.49 5.62
N LEU A 4 -3.67 15.57 4.73
CA LEU A 4 -3.48 15.76 3.30
C LEU A 4 -2.76 17.08 2.97
N THR A 5 -2.69 18.05 3.88
CA THR A 5 -2.00 19.33 3.64
C THR A 5 -0.48 19.19 3.75
N ILE A 6 0.01 18.16 4.46
CA ILE A 6 1.43 17.96 4.74
C ILE A 6 1.97 16.78 3.91
N SER A 7 1.27 15.65 3.91
CA SER A 7 1.82 14.40 3.36
C SER A 7 1.52 14.23 1.87
N ASN A 8 2.56 14.30 1.03
CA ASN A 8 2.47 13.95 -0.40
C ASN A 8 2.05 12.49 -0.58
N ILE A 9 2.61 11.55 0.20
CA ILE A 9 2.26 10.13 0.13
C ILE A 9 0.76 9.92 0.33
N GLU A 10 0.15 10.58 1.32
CA GLU A 10 -1.29 10.47 1.55
C GLU A 10 -2.11 11.04 0.41
N ARG A 11 -1.69 12.19 -0.15
CA ARG A 11 -2.33 12.75 -1.35
C ARG A 11 -2.23 11.78 -2.53
N GLN A 12 -1.07 11.17 -2.78
CA GLN A 12 -0.93 10.19 -3.85
C GLN A 12 -1.77 8.93 -3.61
N ASN A 13 -1.85 8.44 -2.37
CA ASN A 13 -2.73 7.31 -2.02
C ASN A 13 -4.20 7.62 -2.34
N VAL A 14 -4.67 8.81 -1.98
CA VAL A 14 -6.01 9.29 -2.35
C VAL A 14 -6.18 9.29 -3.86
N LEU A 15 -5.27 9.95 -4.58
CA LEU A 15 -5.41 10.16 -6.02
C LEU A 15 -5.26 8.86 -6.82
N ASN A 16 -4.45 7.92 -6.35
CA ASN A 16 -4.24 6.60 -6.95
C ASN A 16 -5.43 5.66 -6.71
N ASN A 17 -6.24 5.91 -5.68
CA ASN A 17 -7.48 5.21 -5.44
C ASN A 17 -8.58 5.69 -6.39
N ARG A 18 -8.55 5.22 -7.65
CA ARG A 18 -9.51 5.58 -8.69
C ARG A 18 -10.97 5.37 -8.29
N PHE A 19 -11.24 4.38 -7.44
CA PHE A 19 -12.58 4.07 -6.95
C PHE A 19 -13.12 5.19 -6.04
N ALA A 20 -12.28 5.68 -5.12
CA ALA A 20 -12.65 6.79 -4.26
C ALA A 20 -12.73 8.10 -5.06
N VAL A 21 -11.78 8.33 -5.98
CA VAL A 21 -11.79 9.51 -6.86
C VAL A 21 -13.06 9.60 -7.71
N SER A 22 -13.53 8.48 -8.27
CA SER A 22 -14.79 8.44 -9.05
C SER A 22 -15.98 8.88 -8.19
N LYS A 23 -16.10 8.37 -6.96
CA LYS A 23 -17.18 8.76 -6.05
C LYS A 23 -17.10 10.23 -5.64
N VAL A 24 -15.89 10.75 -5.42
CA VAL A 24 -15.69 12.18 -5.14
C VAL A 24 -16.12 13.01 -6.36
N GLN A 25 -15.80 12.57 -7.57
CA GLN A 25 -16.21 13.24 -8.80
C GLN A 25 -17.73 13.30 -8.95
N GLU A 26 -18.41 12.17 -8.77
CA GLU A 26 -19.88 12.06 -8.81
C GLU A 26 -20.54 12.94 -7.74
N HIS A 27 -19.96 13.03 -6.54
CA HIS A 27 -20.53 13.82 -5.45
C HIS A 27 -20.33 15.33 -5.61
N LEU A 28 -19.16 15.75 -6.12
CA LEU A 28 -18.86 17.18 -6.27
C LEU A 28 -19.62 17.82 -7.44
N ASP A 29 -20.09 17.01 -8.40
CA ASP A 29 -20.90 17.41 -9.55
C ASP A 29 -20.35 18.66 -10.27
N ILE A 30 -19.06 18.60 -10.59
CA ILE A 30 -18.34 19.74 -11.19
C ILE A 30 -18.36 19.60 -12.70
N GLU A 31 -18.87 20.63 -13.37
CA GLU A 31 -18.81 20.74 -14.82
C GLU A 31 -17.36 21.02 -15.29
N GLY A 32 -16.81 20.08 -16.07
CA GLY A 32 -15.50 20.21 -16.72
C GLY A 32 -15.62 20.36 -18.23
N MET A 33 -14.58 20.89 -18.88
CA MET A 33 -14.51 20.96 -20.34
C MET A 33 -13.84 19.70 -20.87
N LEU A 34 -14.57 18.89 -21.64
CA LEU A 34 -14.00 17.68 -22.24
C LEU A 34 -13.06 18.06 -23.39
N PHE A 35 -11.75 17.99 -23.15
CA PHE A 35 -10.72 18.34 -24.14
C PHE A 35 -9.67 17.24 -24.24
N GLU A 36 -9.37 16.79 -25.46
CA GLU A 36 -8.43 15.68 -25.72
C GLU A 36 -8.79 14.39 -24.97
N GLY A 37 -10.09 14.13 -24.76
CA GLY A 37 -10.58 12.92 -24.08
C GLY A 37 -10.52 12.96 -22.56
N GLU A 38 -10.16 14.09 -21.95
CA GLU A 38 -10.13 14.27 -20.50
C GLU A 38 -10.87 15.56 -20.09
N TYR A 39 -11.56 15.54 -18.95
CA TYR A 39 -12.16 16.75 -18.40
C TYR A 39 -11.09 17.70 -17.86
N ARG A 40 -11.10 18.94 -18.34
CA ARG A 40 -10.16 20.01 -18.01
C ARG A 40 -10.85 21.16 -17.29
N PHE A 41 -10.10 21.79 -16.40
CA PHE A 41 -10.51 22.97 -15.63
C PHE A 41 -9.45 24.06 -15.78
N THR A 42 -9.86 25.30 -16.07
CA THR A 42 -8.91 26.42 -16.05
C THR A 42 -8.54 26.79 -14.62
N LYS A 43 -7.41 27.48 -14.45
CA LYS A 43 -7.03 28.09 -13.17
C LYS A 43 -8.17 28.90 -12.54
N LYS A 44 -8.92 29.65 -13.35
CA LYS A 44 -10.05 30.45 -12.87
C LYS A 44 -11.15 29.57 -12.29
N MET A 45 -11.56 28.51 -12.98
CA MET A 45 -12.56 27.56 -12.48
C MET A 45 -12.12 26.92 -11.15
N VAL A 46 -10.84 26.57 -11.02
CA VAL A 46 -10.29 26.01 -9.78
C VAL A 46 -10.35 27.04 -8.64
N ALA A 47 -9.92 28.27 -8.91
CA ALA A 47 -9.94 29.37 -7.94
C ALA A 47 -11.38 29.69 -7.48
N ASP A 48 -12.31 29.80 -8.42
CA ASP A 48 -13.72 30.09 -8.17
C ASP A 48 -14.36 28.96 -7.35
N PHE A 49 -14.11 27.69 -7.70
CA PHE A 49 -14.63 26.55 -6.94
C PHE A 49 -14.13 26.56 -5.49
N TYR A 50 -12.82 26.70 -5.28
CA TYR A 50 -12.23 26.71 -3.95
C TYR A 50 -12.37 28.04 -3.21
N GLN A 51 -13.02 29.05 -3.82
CA GLN A 51 -13.24 30.38 -3.22
C GLN A 51 -11.93 31.05 -2.78
N VAL A 52 -10.94 31.02 -3.65
CA VAL A 52 -9.64 31.68 -3.46
C VAL A 52 -9.28 32.53 -4.66
N ASP A 53 -8.34 33.45 -4.48
CA ASP A 53 -7.82 34.24 -5.60
C ASP A 53 -6.99 33.38 -6.56
N THR A 54 -7.01 33.73 -7.84
CA THR A 54 -6.16 33.08 -8.85
C THR A 54 -4.66 33.19 -8.53
N SER A 55 -4.23 34.26 -7.83
CA SER A 55 -2.86 34.43 -7.33
C SER A 55 -2.48 33.40 -6.27
N THR A 56 -3.44 32.96 -5.45
CA THR A 56 -3.24 31.85 -4.50
C THR A 56 -2.96 30.56 -5.25
N ILE A 57 -3.73 30.27 -6.30
CA ILE A 57 -3.46 29.08 -7.14
C ILE A 57 -2.07 29.17 -7.78
N ASP A 58 -1.66 30.35 -8.27
CA ASP A 58 -0.32 30.54 -8.84
C ASP A 58 0.80 30.26 -7.82
N ARG A 59 0.63 30.69 -6.56
CA ARG A 59 1.59 30.39 -5.47
C ARG A 59 1.74 28.89 -5.22
N TYR A 60 0.62 28.16 -5.21
CA TYR A 60 0.63 26.70 -5.02
C TYR A 60 1.21 25.96 -6.23
N LEU A 61 0.91 26.43 -7.45
CA LEU A 61 1.52 25.93 -8.67
C LEU A 61 3.04 26.13 -8.69
N GLN A 62 3.53 27.27 -8.19
CA GLN A 62 4.96 27.55 -8.13
C GLN A 62 5.67 26.68 -7.09
N SER A 63 5.08 26.52 -5.90
CA SER A 63 5.68 25.76 -4.79
C SER A 63 5.55 24.24 -4.93
N ASN A 64 4.56 23.74 -5.69
CA ASN A 64 4.27 22.31 -5.85
C ASN A 64 4.22 21.89 -7.32
N SER A 65 4.99 22.56 -8.19
CA SER A 65 4.97 22.36 -9.65
C SER A 65 5.10 20.89 -10.05
N ASP A 66 6.06 20.17 -9.45
CA ASP A 66 6.38 18.81 -9.86
C ASP A 66 5.26 17.83 -9.50
N GLU A 67 4.69 17.98 -8.29
CA GLU A 67 3.55 17.18 -7.83
C GLU A 67 2.31 17.43 -8.70
N LEU A 68 2.00 18.70 -8.98
CA LEU A 68 0.80 19.06 -9.73
C LEU A 68 0.91 18.65 -11.21
N LYS A 69 2.09 18.79 -11.83
CA LYS A 69 2.33 18.29 -13.19
C LYS A 69 2.23 16.79 -13.26
N HIS A 70 2.83 16.08 -12.31
CA HIS A 70 2.69 14.63 -12.19
C HIS A 70 1.22 14.21 -12.08
N ASN A 71 0.43 14.99 -11.34
CA ASN A 71 -0.99 14.74 -11.14
C ASN A 71 -1.92 15.30 -12.23
N GLY A 72 -1.38 15.82 -13.34
CA GLY A 72 -2.16 16.18 -14.53
C GLY A 72 -2.43 17.66 -14.77
N TYR A 73 -1.71 18.54 -14.07
CA TYR A 73 -1.65 19.96 -14.46
C TYR A 73 -0.75 20.14 -15.68
N ILE A 74 -1.28 20.78 -16.72
CA ILE A 74 -0.54 21.09 -17.93
C ILE A 74 -0.59 22.57 -18.25
N LEU A 75 0.42 23.05 -18.98
CA LEU A 75 0.47 24.41 -19.50
C LEU A 75 0.19 24.38 -21.01
N CYS A 76 -1.06 24.62 -21.36
CA CYS A 76 -1.57 24.61 -22.73
C CYS A 76 -1.04 25.83 -23.51
N LYS A 77 -0.34 25.58 -24.63
CA LYS A 77 0.38 26.59 -25.41
C LYS A 77 0.29 26.30 -26.91
N GLY A 78 0.61 27.30 -27.74
CA GLY A 78 0.82 27.10 -29.17
C GLY A 78 -0.41 26.55 -29.90
N LYS A 79 -0.25 25.41 -30.60
CA LYS A 79 -1.33 24.76 -31.35
C LYS A 79 -2.46 24.27 -30.43
N GLN A 80 -2.10 23.60 -29.34
CA GLN A 80 -3.05 23.06 -28.37
C GLN A 80 -3.96 24.16 -27.80
N LEU A 81 -3.38 25.33 -27.50
CA LEU A 81 -4.16 26.47 -27.01
C LEU A 81 -5.12 27.04 -28.06
N LYS A 82 -4.73 27.01 -29.35
CA LYS A 82 -5.64 27.43 -30.44
C LYS A 82 -6.82 26.48 -30.55
N GLU A 83 -6.58 25.17 -30.50
CA GLU A 83 -7.61 24.13 -30.53
C GLU A 83 -8.54 24.27 -29.32
N PHE A 84 -7.98 24.39 -28.11
CA PHE A 84 -8.78 24.61 -26.90
C PHE A 84 -9.66 25.86 -26.97
N LYS A 85 -9.12 26.99 -27.46
CA LYS A 85 -9.89 28.23 -27.63
C LYS A 85 -11.00 28.10 -28.68
N LEU A 86 -10.77 27.34 -29.76
CA LEU A 86 -11.81 27.11 -30.77
C LEU A 86 -13.04 26.43 -30.17
N GLU A 87 -12.83 25.50 -29.22
CA GLU A 87 -13.92 24.77 -28.55
C GLU A 87 -14.52 25.56 -27.38
N PHE A 88 -13.69 26.20 -26.54
CA PHE A 88 -14.13 26.68 -25.22
C PHE A 88 -13.95 28.18 -24.96
N ALA A 89 -13.52 28.99 -25.93
CA ALA A 89 -13.29 30.43 -25.70
C ALA A 89 -14.53 31.18 -25.14
N HIS A 90 -15.72 30.74 -25.52
CA HIS A 90 -16.99 31.32 -25.06
C HIS A 90 -17.26 31.06 -23.57
N LEU A 91 -16.69 30.01 -22.98
CA LEU A 91 -16.89 29.63 -21.58
C LEU A 91 -15.89 30.29 -20.63
N ILE A 92 -14.64 30.46 -21.08
CA ILE A 92 -13.52 30.85 -20.20
C ILE A 92 -13.38 32.37 -20.02
N ASN A 93 -14.08 33.18 -20.83
CA ASN A 93 -14.03 34.65 -20.81
C ASN A 93 -12.59 35.21 -20.71
N GLU A 94 -11.63 34.51 -21.33
CA GLU A 94 -10.22 34.89 -21.33
C GLU A 94 -9.92 35.84 -22.48
N ALA A 95 -9.07 36.84 -22.21
CA ALA A 95 -8.61 37.77 -23.23
C ALA A 95 -7.96 36.99 -24.39
N SER A 96 -8.34 37.32 -25.64
CA SER A 96 -7.84 36.61 -26.82
C SER A 96 -6.30 36.60 -26.94
N LYS A 97 -5.62 37.54 -26.26
CA LYS A 97 -4.17 37.73 -26.23
C LYS A 97 -3.39 36.75 -25.35
N THR A 98 -4.03 35.90 -24.54
CA THR A 98 -3.31 34.93 -23.69
C THR A 98 -2.55 33.90 -24.52
N THR A 99 -1.24 33.78 -24.32
CA THR A 99 -0.34 32.87 -25.07
C THR A 99 -0.09 31.53 -24.38
N GLN A 100 -0.54 31.37 -23.13
CA GLN A 100 -0.43 30.16 -22.34
C GLN A 100 -1.58 30.06 -21.34
N LEU A 101 -2.14 28.86 -21.16
CA LEU A 101 -3.25 28.61 -20.25
C LEU A 101 -2.96 27.38 -19.38
N GLY A 102 -3.07 27.54 -18.06
CA GLY A 102 -2.97 26.42 -17.13
C GLY A 102 -4.27 25.61 -17.10
N LEU A 103 -4.17 24.31 -17.37
CA LEU A 103 -5.30 23.38 -17.36
C LEU A 103 -5.04 22.27 -16.33
N PHE A 104 -6.02 22.03 -15.48
CA PHE A 104 -6.06 20.93 -14.51
C PHE A 104 -6.95 19.82 -15.07
N ASN A 105 -6.57 18.57 -14.92
CA ASN A 105 -7.55 17.49 -14.91
C ASN A 105 -8.18 17.31 -13.52
N PHE A 106 -9.13 16.39 -13.37
CA PHE A 106 -9.79 16.18 -12.08
C PHE A 106 -8.81 15.76 -10.96
N ARG A 107 -7.78 14.97 -11.30
CA ARG A 107 -6.76 14.53 -10.35
C ARG A 107 -5.97 15.72 -9.77
N SER A 108 -5.42 16.58 -10.63
CA SER A 108 -4.70 17.80 -10.21
C SER A 108 -5.61 18.84 -9.57
N PHE A 109 -6.88 18.89 -9.96
CA PHE A 109 -7.91 19.70 -9.29
C PHE A 109 -8.12 19.30 -7.82
N LEU A 110 -8.26 18.00 -7.53
CA LEU A 110 -8.34 17.51 -6.15
C LEU A 110 -7.02 17.74 -5.41
N ASN A 111 -5.89 17.56 -6.09
CA ASN A 111 -4.57 17.81 -5.51
C ASN A 111 -4.42 19.25 -5.00
N ILE A 112 -4.85 20.24 -5.77
CA ILE A 112 -4.89 21.65 -5.31
C ILE A 112 -5.75 21.79 -4.05
N GLY A 113 -6.95 21.20 -4.02
CA GLY A 113 -7.81 21.23 -2.84
C GLY A 113 -7.17 20.60 -1.60
N MET A 114 -6.31 19.60 -1.79
CA MET A 114 -5.56 18.99 -0.70
C MET A 114 -4.42 19.88 -0.19
N LEU A 115 -3.85 20.75 -1.02
CA LEU A 115 -2.76 21.66 -0.67
C LEU A 115 -3.25 22.98 -0.04
N LEU A 116 -4.42 23.49 -0.45
CA LEU A 116 -4.97 24.76 0.01
C LEU A 116 -5.34 24.72 1.51
N THR A 117 -4.55 25.38 2.37
CA THR A 117 -4.78 25.36 3.82
C THR A 117 -5.77 26.45 4.26
N GLU A 118 -5.85 27.54 3.50
CA GLU A 118 -6.61 28.75 3.79
C GLU A 118 -8.05 28.75 3.27
N SER A 119 -8.46 27.74 2.50
CA SER A 119 -9.81 27.66 1.92
C SER A 119 -10.73 26.78 2.74
N GLU A 120 -11.84 27.35 3.23
CA GLU A 120 -12.89 26.59 3.91
C GLU A 120 -13.58 25.59 2.97
N LYS A 121 -13.72 25.91 1.67
CA LYS A 121 -14.21 24.95 0.68
C LYS A 121 -13.23 23.79 0.53
N ALA A 122 -11.93 24.07 0.41
CA ALA A 122 -10.91 23.04 0.30
C ALA A 122 -10.88 22.14 1.53
N LYS A 123 -11.06 22.70 2.74
CA LYS A 123 -11.20 21.94 3.98
C LYS A 123 -12.38 20.96 3.95
N LYS A 124 -13.55 21.41 3.50
CA LYS A 124 -14.73 20.53 3.32
C LYS A 124 -14.47 19.43 2.29
N VAL A 125 -13.82 19.76 1.18
CA VAL A 125 -13.47 18.79 0.13
C VAL A 125 -12.47 17.76 0.67
N ARG A 126 -11.47 18.15 1.46
CA ARG A 126 -10.54 17.20 2.11
C ARG A 126 -11.27 16.23 3.04
N SER A 127 -12.18 16.72 3.88
CA SER A 127 -12.99 15.85 4.74
C SER A 127 -13.80 14.86 3.93
N LEU A 128 -14.51 15.34 2.90
CA LEU A 128 -15.29 14.52 1.98
C LEU A 128 -14.44 13.44 1.29
N ILE A 129 -13.26 13.80 0.80
CA ILE A 129 -12.31 12.87 0.18
C ILE A 129 -11.94 11.75 1.15
N LEU A 130 -11.57 12.09 2.39
CA LEU A 130 -11.19 11.09 3.40
C LEU A 130 -12.36 10.15 3.71
N ASP A 131 -13.58 10.69 3.83
CA ASP A 131 -14.79 9.89 4.05
C ASP A 131 -15.04 8.93 2.88
N PHE A 132 -14.89 9.38 1.63
CA PHE A 132 -15.03 8.51 0.46
C PHE A 132 -13.93 7.45 0.37
N VAL A 133 -12.70 7.76 0.75
CA VAL A 133 -11.62 6.77 0.78
C VAL A 133 -11.94 5.67 1.79
N ILE A 134 -12.33 6.03 3.01
CA ILE A 134 -12.72 5.08 4.06
C ILE A 134 -13.92 4.24 3.61
N THR A 135 -14.96 4.90 3.11
CA THR A 135 -16.20 4.25 2.67
C THR A 135 -15.94 3.29 1.51
N THR A 136 -15.14 3.70 0.53
CA THR A 136 -14.81 2.87 -0.63
C THR A 136 -14.00 1.64 -0.24
N ILE A 137 -12.99 1.78 0.63
CA ILE A 137 -12.23 0.63 1.11
C ILE A 137 -13.14 -0.32 1.88
N ASN A 138 -13.99 0.18 2.79
CA ASN A 138 -14.90 -0.65 3.57
C ASN A 138 -15.92 -1.39 2.70
N GLU A 139 -16.56 -0.71 1.76
CA GLU A 139 -17.52 -1.32 0.84
C GLU A 139 -16.86 -2.41 -0.02
N LYS A 140 -15.68 -2.11 -0.60
CA LYS A 140 -14.97 -3.06 -1.46
C LYS A 140 -14.42 -4.26 -0.68
N THR A 141 -14.13 -4.11 0.61
CA THR A 141 -13.59 -5.18 1.46
C THR A 141 -14.65 -5.94 2.26
N GLY A 142 -15.92 -5.54 2.21
CA GLY A 142 -16.99 -6.19 2.98
C GLY A 142 -16.99 -5.83 4.47
N GLY A 143 -16.47 -4.65 4.83
CA GLY A 143 -16.52 -4.10 6.19
C GLY A 143 -15.32 -4.43 7.09
N GLY A 144 -14.27 -5.06 6.56
CA GLY A 144 -13.07 -5.38 7.34
C GLY A 144 -11.79 -5.41 6.50
N THR A 145 -10.76 -4.70 6.93
CA THR A 145 -9.47 -4.57 6.22
C THR A 145 -8.36 -5.44 6.80
N LYS A 146 -8.59 -6.07 7.96
CA LYS A 146 -7.63 -6.94 8.66
C LYS A 146 -7.01 -7.99 7.74
N TYR A 147 -7.84 -8.63 6.91
CA TYR A 147 -7.42 -9.70 5.99
C TYR A 147 -7.45 -9.28 4.50
N ILE A 148 -7.26 -7.98 4.21
CA ILE A 148 -7.27 -7.48 2.83
C ILE A 148 -6.21 -8.15 1.93
N ASN A 149 -5.09 -8.58 2.51
CA ASN A 149 -4.05 -9.36 1.85
C ASN A 149 -4.57 -10.64 1.19
N ARG A 150 -5.65 -11.22 1.73
CA ARG A 150 -6.27 -12.42 1.16
C ARG A 150 -6.96 -12.16 -0.16
N ARG A 151 -7.28 -10.89 -0.49
CA ARG A 151 -7.97 -10.55 -1.74
C ARG A 151 -7.08 -10.62 -2.97
N ASP A 152 -5.79 -10.91 -2.78
CA ASP A 152 -4.84 -11.13 -3.85
C ASP A 152 -4.89 -12.58 -4.35
N VAL A 153 -4.96 -12.78 -5.67
CA VAL A 153 -4.95 -14.09 -6.31
C VAL A 153 -3.77 -14.97 -5.90
N ASN A 154 -2.62 -14.36 -5.59
CA ASN A 154 -1.41 -15.07 -5.21
C ASN A 154 -1.33 -15.40 -3.71
N TYR A 155 -2.31 -14.97 -2.90
CA TYR A 155 -2.27 -15.17 -1.45
C TYR A 155 -2.31 -16.65 -1.06
N LEU A 156 -3.29 -17.42 -1.57
CA LEU A 156 -3.43 -18.83 -1.20
C LEU A 156 -2.20 -19.67 -1.56
N PRO A 157 -1.65 -19.60 -2.79
CA PRO A 157 -0.41 -20.30 -3.11
C PRO A 157 0.75 -19.92 -2.19
N ALA A 158 0.91 -18.63 -1.87
CA ALA A 158 1.98 -18.17 -0.98
C ALA A 158 1.80 -18.69 0.45
N ALA A 159 0.57 -18.67 0.99
CA ALA A 159 0.26 -19.16 2.34
C ALA A 159 0.50 -20.67 2.48
N ILE A 160 0.10 -21.47 1.48
CA ILE A 160 0.36 -22.93 1.48
C ILE A 160 1.87 -23.22 1.42
N THR A 161 2.59 -22.48 0.59
CA THR A 161 4.04 -22.68 0.44
C THR A 161 4.78 -22.31 1.72
N GLU A 162 4.36 -21.24 2.39
CA GLU A 162 4.93 -20.78 3.66
C GLU A 162 4.86 -21.86 4.75
N GLU A 163 3.73 -22.56 4.90
CA GLU A 163 3.58 -23.64 5.88
C GLU A 163 4.65 -24.74 5.71
N ASN A 164 5.02 -25.06 4.47
CA ASN A 164 6.06 -26.06 4.17
C ASN A 164 7.45 -25.56 4.56
N TYR A 165 7.77 -24.29 4.26
CA TYR A 165 9.07 -23.72 4.64
C TYR A 165 9.23 -23.54 6.15
N ARG A 166 8.14 -23.22 6.84
CA ARG A 166 8.13 -23.15 8.31
C ARG A 166 8.46 -24.50 8.95
N LYS A 167 7.99 -25.61 8.37
CA LYS A 167 8.36 -26.98 8.81
C LYS A 167 9.85 -27.24 8.63
N ASN A 168 10.46 -26.79 7.53
CA ASN A 168 11.90 -26.95 7.31
C ASN A 168 12.74 -26.23 8.37
N LEU A 169 12.42 -24.96 8.64
CA LEU A 169 13.11 -24.20 9.69
C LEU A 169 12.94 -24.85 11.07
N THR A 170 11.71 -25.21 11.44
CA THR A 170 11.44 -25.82 12.77
C THR A 170 12.11 -27.18 12.93
N SER A 171 12.22 -27.97 11.85
CA SER A 171 12.99 -29.22 11.83
C SER A 171 14.48 -28.95 12.05
N ALA A 172 15.08 -27.98 11.35
CA ALA A 172 16.48 -27.60 11.54
C ALA A 172 16.76 -27.13 12.97
N ILE A 173 15.89 -26.29 13.54
CA ILE A 173 15.98 -25.83 14.95
C ILE A 173 15.89 -27.01 15.92
N ASN A 174 14.99 -27.98 15.65
CA ASN A 174 14.84 -29.14 16.52
C ASN A 174 16.12 -29.97 16.57
N GLN A 175 16.69 -30.27 15.40
CA GLN A 175 17.82 -31.18 15.23
C GLN A 175 19.15 -30.55 15.67
N TYR A 176 19.39 -29.29 15.29
CA TYR A 176 20.74 -28.71 15.29
C TYR A 176 20.95 -27.57 16.28
N VAL A 177 19.90 -27.11 16.97
CA VAL A 177 19.99 -25.96 17.89
C VAL A 177 19.69 -26.39 19.32
N ASP A 178 20.57 -25.97 20.24
CA ASP A 178 20.43 -26.16 21.67
C ASP A 178 19.56 -25.06 22.31
N GLY A 179 19.02 -25.35 23.49
CA GLY A 179 18.16 -24.43 24.23
C GLY A 179 16.83 -25.05 24.64
N HIS A 180 15.99 -24.25 25.31
CA HIS A 180 14.75 -24.74 25.89
C HIS A 180 13.81 -25.32 24.81
N PRO A 181 13.23 -26.53 25.00
CA PRO A 181 12.48 -27.24 23.96
C PRO A 181 11.35 -26.46 23.31
N THR A 182 10.72 -25.53 24.02
CA THR A 182 9.60 -24.71 23.49
C THR A 182 10.00 -23.27 23.17
N TYR A 183 10.88 -22.66 23.97
CA TYR A 183 11.15 -21.23 23.92
C TYR A 183 12.13 -20.85 22.80
N LYS A 184 13.03 -21.76 22.40
CA LYS A 184 13.98 -21.52 21.32
C LYS A 184 13.30 -21.15 20.00
N TYR A 185 12.13 -21.72 19.72
CA TYR A 185 11.36 -21.44 18.51
C TYR A 185 10.85 -20.00 18.47
N SER A 186 10.30 -19.50 19.58
CA SER A 186 9.84 -18.12 19.67
C SER A 186 11.00 -17.14 19.55
N GLN A 187 12.13 -17.40 20.20
CA GLN A 187 13.31 -16.52 20.13
C GLN A 187 13.86 -16.42 18.71
N ILE A 188 14.06 -17.56 18.03
CA ILE A 188 14.59 -17.57 16.66
C ILE A 188 13.61 -16.93 15.68
N THR A 189 12.30 -17.15 15.86
CA THR A 189 11.28 -16.46 15.07
C THR A 189 11.33 -14.95 15.29
N ASP A 190 11.59 -14.50 16.52
CA ASP A 190 11.73 -13.09 16.85
C ASP A 190 12.93 -12.44 16.16
N PHE A 191 14.08 -13.14 16.13
CA PHE A 191 15.26 -12.68 15.38
C PHE A 191 14.94 -12.52 13.90
N ILE A 192 14.25 -13.49 13.30
CA ILE A 192 13.85 -13.44 11.89
C ILE A 192 12.90 -12.28 11.65
N TYR A 193 11.93 -12.05 12.53
CA TYR A 193 10.97 -10.95 12.39
C TYR A 193 11.68 -9.59 12.50
N LYS A 194 12.57 -9.42 13.47
CA LYS A 194 13.40 -8.21 13.59
C LYS A 194 14.29 -8.01 12.36
N ALA A 195 14.89 -9.06 11.83
CA ALA A 195 15.71 -9.00 10.63
C ALA A 195 14.88 -8.61 9.39
N VAL A 196 13.70 -9.20 9.20
CA VAL A 196 12.87 -8.95 8.01
C VAL A 196 12.11 -7.63 8.12
N PHE A 197 11.46 -7.36 9.25
CA PHE A 197 10.51 -6.26 9.43
C PHE A 197 11.02 -5.10 10.29
N LYS A 198 12.20 -5.22 10.94
CA LYS A 198 12.64 -4.28 12.00
C LYS A 198 11.66 -4.17 13.19
N GLU A 199 10.74 -5.11 13.31
CA GLU A 199 9.71 -5.18 14.34
C GLU A 199 9.61 -6.64 14.80
N ASN A 200 9.32 -6.85 16.08
CA ASN A 200 8.99 -8.18 16.58
C ASN A 200 7.51 -8.54 16.35
N ALA A 201 7.16 -9.81 16.57
CA ALA A 201 5.79 -10.29 16.39
C ALA A 201 4.77 -9.63 17.34
N LYS A 202 5.22 -9.12 18.50
CA LYS A 202 4.36 -8.43 19.47
C LYS A 202 4.04 -7.01 19.00
N GLU A 203 5.06 -6.25 18.60
CA GLU A 203 4.92 -4.91 18.01
C GLU A 203 4.00 -4.95 16.78
N TYR A 204 4.22 -5.91 15.89
CA TYR A 204 3.38 -6.07 14.70
C TYR A 204 1.91 -6.36 15.05
N ARG A 205 1.65 -7.18 16.08
CA ARG A 205 0.28 -7.44 16.58
C ARG A 205 -0.37 -6.17 17.12
N GLU A 206 0.38 -5.34 17.83
CA GLU A 206 -0.11 -4.08 18.39
C GLU A 206 -0.46 -3.09 17.26
N VAL A 207 0.40 -2.96 16.24
CA VAL A 207 0.16 -2.10 15.06
C VAL A 207 -1.13 -2.48 14.34
N LEU A 208 -1.36 -3.78 14.11
CA LEU A 208 -2.56 -4.28 13.43
C LEU A 208 -3.76 -4.52 14.36
N LYS A 209 -3.64 -4.24 15.67
CA LYS A 209 -4.69 -4.46 16.68
C LYS A 209 -5.23 -5.91 16.62
N LEU A 210 -4.33 -6.88 16.56
CA LEU A 210 -4.66 -8.30 16.45
C LEU A 210 -5.07 -8.90 17.80
N ASP A 211 -6.08 -9.77 17.77
CA ASP A 211 -6.49 -10.52 18.95
C ASP A 211 -5.47 -11.64 19.28
N SER A 212 -5.51 -12.17 20.50
CA SER A 212 -4.63 -13.27 20.93
C SER A 212 -4.75 -14.53 20.07
N LYS A 213 -5.95 -14.77 19.51
CA LYS A 213 -6.25 -15.90 18.61
C LYS A 213 -5.83 -15.65 17.15
N ASP A 214 -5.53 -14.41 16.78
CA ASP A 214 -5.21 -14.08 15.40
C ASP A 214 -3.78 -14.53 15.06
N ASN A 215 -3.63 -15.19 13.91
CA ASN A 215 -2.32 -15.53 13.37
C ASN A 215 -1.76 -14.36 12.58
N VAL A 216 -0.60 -13.87 13.01
CA VAL A 216 0.17 -12.80 12.36
C VAL A 216 0.45 -13.11 10.88
N ARG A 217 0.82 -14.35 10.55
CA ARG A 217 1.16 -14.71 9.17
C ARG A 217 -0.03 -14.60 8.22
N HIS A 218 -1.25 -14.81 8.73
CA HIS A 218 -2.45 -14.70 7.91
C HIS A 218 -2.77 -13.25 7.50
N THR A 219 -2.07 -12.25 8.08
CA THR A 219 -2.20 -10.84 7.68
C THR A 219 -1.07 -10.39 6.75
N LEU A 220 -0.04 -11.21 6.51
CA LEU A 220 1.06 -10.87 5.60
C LEU A 220 0.63 -10.98 4.13
N TYR A 221 1.12 -10.07 3.29
CA TYR A 221 0.90 -10.10 1.85
C TYR A 221 1.67 -11.24 1.17
N SER A 222 1.21 -11.71 0.00
CA SER A 222 1.80 -12.86 -0.70
C SER A 222 3.30 -12.71 -0.95
N GLU A 223 3.77 -11.54 -1.38
CA GLU A 223 5.19 -11.29 -1.62
C GLU A 223 6.00 -11.27 -0.33
N VAL A 224 5.39 -10.81 0.76
CA VAL A 224 6.03 -10.78 2.09
C VAL A 224 6.11 -12.19 2.67
N LEU A 225 5.07 -13.00 2.48
CA LEU A 225 5.08 -14.44 2.81
C LEU A 225 6.19 -15.18 2.05
N LEU A 226 6.41 -14.85 0.78
CA LEU A 226 7.48 -15.44 -0.01
C LEU A 226 8.86 -15.02 0.52
N VAL A 227 9.07 -13.74 0.83
CA VAL A 227 10.34 -13.24 1.36
C VAL A 227 10.66 -13.87 2.72
N ILE A 228 9.71 -13.90 3.65
CA ILE A 228 9.94 -14.53 4.95
C ILE A 228 10.19 -16.03 4.80
N SER A 229 9.47 -16.72 3.91
CA SER A 229 9.67 -18.14 3.65
C SER A 229 11.07 -18.45 3.10
N SER A 230 11.53 -17.64 2.14
CA SER A 230 12.87 -17.74 1.56
C SER A 230 13.94 -17.51 2.63
N PHE A 231 13.75 -16.49 3.45
CA PHE A 231 14.67 -16.15 4.53
C PHE A 231 14.71 -17.26 5.60
N GLU A 232 13.56 -17.78 6.02
CA GLU A 232 13.45 -18.90 6.96
C GLU A 232 14.12 -20.17 6.44
N ASN A 233 13.97 -20.46 5.15
CA ASN A 233 14.66 -21.58 4.51
C ASN A 233 16.18 -21.37 4.53
N GLY A 234 16.65 -20.17 4.16
CA GLY A 234 18.06 -19.79 4.21
C GLY A 234 18.67 -19.94 5.60
N VAL A 235 17.96 -19.48 6.64
CA VAL A 235 18.37 -19.66 8.04
C VAL A 235 18.43 -21.15 8.40
N GLY A 236 17.42 -21.94 8.04
CA GLY A 236 17.41 -23.38 8.29
C GLY A 236 18.58 -24.12 7.64
N ALA A 237 18.90 -23.77 6.40
CA ALA A 237 20.04 -24.31 5.66
C ALA A 237 21.37 -23.93 6.32
N ALA A 238 21.56 -22.65 6.65
CA ALA A 238 22.77 -22.15 7.30
C ALA A 238 23.00 -22.76 8.69
N ILE A 239 21.92 -23.00 9.47
CA ILE A 239 22.00 -23.74 10.73
C ILE A 239 22.55 -25.16 10.50
N SER A 240 22.02 -25.87 9.50
CA SER A 240 22.45 -27.24 9.18
C SER A 240 23.91 -27.29 8.70
N GLU A 241 24.33 -26.33 7.88
CA GLU A 241 25.70 -26.21 7.40
C GLU A 241 26.67 -25.94 8.55
N ARG A 242 26.38 -24.93 9.38
CA ARG A 242 27.21 -24.55 10.52
C ARG A 242 27.35 -25.68 11.56
N PHE A 243 26.30 -26.47 11.74
CA PHE A 243 26.33 -27.68 12.58
C PHE A 243 27.28 -28.74 12.04
N LYS A 244 27.36 -28.92 10.71
CA LYS A 244 28.30 -29.87 10.11
C LYS A 244 29.74 -29.37 10.23
N GLU A 245 29.96 -28.08 9.96
CA GLU A 245 31.29 -27.45 10.04
C GLU A 245 31.90 -27.47 11.45
N ASN A 246 31.07 -27.32 12.49
CA ASN A 246 31.54 -27.27 13.87
C ASN A 246 31.73 -28.66 14.52
N GLY A 247 31.69 -29.73 13.71
CA GLY A 247 31.87 -31.11 14.17
C GLY A 247 30.62 -31.76 14.78
N GLY A 248 29.43 -31.30 14.41
CA GLY A 248 28.16 -31.87 14.89
C GLY A 248 27.76 -31.39 16.28
N ARG A 249 28.29 -30.24 16.73
CA ARG A 249 27.86 -29.60 17.98
C ARG A 249 26.62 -28.76 17.72
N LYS A 250 25.58 -28.94 18.54
CA LYS A 250 24.40 -28.09 18.48
C LYS A 250 24.76 -26.61 18.66
N LEU A 251 24.13 -25.76 17.86
CA LEU A 251 24.32 -24.32 17.89
C LEU A 251 23.64 -23.70 19.11
N THR A 252 24.24 -22.68 19.70
CA THR A 252 23.57 -21.83 20.70
C THR A 252 22.58 -20.86 20.04
N ILE A 253 21.68 -20.28 20.84
CA ILE A 253 20.76 -19.24 20.37
C ILE A 253 21.51 -18.05 19.75
N ASP A 254 22.62 -17.62 20.37
CA ASP A 254 23.46 -16.52 19.87
C ASP A 254 24.19 -16.87 18.56
N GLU A 255 24.51 -18.15 18.33
CA GLU A 255 25.04 -18.61 17.04
C GLU A 255 23.98 -18.49 15.94
N VAL A 256 22.71 -18.82 16.26
CA VAL A 256 21.61 -18.66 15.31
C VAL A 256 21.29 -17.19 15.06
N GLU A 257 21.32 -16.34 16.08
CA GLU A 257 21.13 -14.89 15.91
C GLU A 257 22.16 -14.29 14.96
N ARG A 258 23.44 -14.70 15.08
CA ARG A 258 24.50 -14.29 14.14
C ARG A 258 24.20 -14.73 12.71
N ILE A 259 23.77 -15.97 12.50
CA ILE A 259 23.36 -16.47 11.16
C ILE A 259 22.24 -15.58 10.58
N VAL A 260 21.23 -15.27 11.38
CA VAL A 260 20.11 -14.42 10.96
C VAL A 260 20.61 -13.03 10.55
N ASN A 261 21.47 -12.41 11.36
CA ASN A 261 22.01 -11.07 11.08
C ASN A 261 22.92 -11.06 9.84
N GLU A 262 23.77 -12.08 9.68
CA GLU A 262 24.64 -12.25 8.51
C GLU A 262 23.81 -12.39 7.22
N LEU A 263 22.75 -13.20 7.26
CA LEU A 263 21.84 -13.36 6.11
C LEU A 263 21.07 -12.08 5.83
N ALA A 264 20.65 -11.33 6.85
CA ALA A 264 19.93 -10.07 6.70
C ALA A 264 20.76 -8.98 6.03
N GLU A 265 22.06 -8.91 6.36
CA GLU A 265 22.99 -7.95 5.77
C GLU A 265 23.60 -8.44 4.44
N HIS A 266 23.33 -9.68 4.03
CA HIS A 266 23.84 -10.21 2.78
C HIS A 266 23.35 -9.36 1.58
N PRO A 267 24.23 -8.94 0.65
CA PRO A 267 23.88 -8.05 -0.46
C PRO A 267 22.74 -8.55 -1.35
N MET A 268 22.62 -9.88 -1.50
CA MET A 268 21.52 -10.48 -2.28
C MET A 268 20.18 -10.47 -1.54
N GLN A 269 20.16 -10.42 -0.21
CA GLN A 269 18.93 -10.47 0.59
C GLN A 269 18.36 -9.08 0.85
N LYS A 270 19.24 -8.09 1.07
CA LYS A 270 18.86 -6.72 1.41
C LYS A 270 17.80 -6.09 0.49
N PRO A 271 17.84 -6.26 -0.85
CA PRO A 271 16.80 -5.75 -1.74
C PRO A 271 15.41 -6.36 -1.47
N TYR A 272 15.33 -7.67 -1.24
CA TYR A 272 14.07 -8.36 -0.95
C TYR A 272 13.50 -7.98 0.41
N LEU A 273 14.36 -7.81 1.43
CA LEU A 273 13.93 -7.33 2.74
C LEU A 273 13.41 -5.89 2.66
N ASN A 274 14.09 -5.02 1.93
CA ASN A 274 13.64 -3.64 1.72
C ASN A 274 12.30 -3.59 0.97
N ASP A 275 12.14 -4.40 -0.07
CA ASP A 275 10.89 -4.51 -0.83
C ASP A 275 9.74 -5.02 0.06
N ALA A 276 9.97 -6.04 0.90
CA ALA A 276 8.98 -6.50 1.86
C ALA A 276 8.58 -5.40 2.86
N ARG A 277 9.53 -4.63 3.36
CA ARG A 277 9.28 -3.48 4.26
C ARG A 277 8.48 -2.38 3.57
N THR A 278 8.82 -2.02 2.33
CA THR A 278 8.06 -1.04 1.54
C THR A 278 6.62 -1.49 1.34
N LYS A 279 6.41 -2.76 0.95
CA LYS A 279 5.07 -3.32 0.76
C LYS A 279 4.26 -3.32 2.05
N MET A 280 4.85 -3.78 3.16
CA MET A 280 4.20 -3.77 4.47
C MET A 280 3.82 -2.35 4.90
N ALA A 281 4.80 -1.44 4.98
CA ALA A 281 4.59 -0.07 5.42
C ALA A 281 3.52 0.66 4.58
N SER A 282 3.58 0.51 3.26
CA SER A 282 2.70 1.26 2.33
C SER A 282 1.29 0.69 2.28
N ARG A 283 1.16 -0.65 2.17
CA ARG A 283 -0.16 -1.29 2.05
C ARG A 283 -0.92 -1.26 3.36
N ASP A 284 -0.27 -1.51 4.49
CA ASP A 284 -0.94 -1.46 5.79
C ASP A 284 -1.38 -0.04 6.15
N PHE A 285 -0.57 0.97 5.81
CA PHE A 285 -0.96 2.36 6.00
C PHE A 285 -2.13 2.79 5.12
N SER A 286 -2.12 2.38 3.84
CA SER A 286 -3.17 2.74 2.88
C SER A 286 -4.48 2.00 3.13
N PHE A 287 -4.42 0.68 3.33
CA PHE A 287 -5.60 -0.18 3.38
C PHE A 287 -6.09 -0.52 4.78
N ARG A 288 -5.19 -0.62 5.77
CA ARG A 288 -5.54 -1.00 7.15
C ARG A 288 -5.56 0.16 8.13
N ASP A 289 -5.17 1.35 7.68
CA ASP A 289 -4.93 2.52 8.54
C ASP A 289 -3.93 2.20 9.67
N ALA A 290 -2.91 1.38 9.36
CA ALA A 290 -1.92 0.91 10.30
C ALA A 290 -0.53 1.46 9.95
N TYR A 291 0.06 2.21 10.89
CA TYR A 291 1.36 2.86 10.70
C TYR A 291 2.46 2.09 11.43
N HIS A 292 3.48 1.67 10.68
CA HIS A 292 4.64 0.97 11.20
C HIS A 292 5.79 1.96 11.46
N GLY A 293 6.05 2.27 12.73
CA GLY A 293 7.07 3.25 13.11
C GLY A 293 8.48 2.83 12.72
N ASN A 294 8.84 1.55 12.86
CA ASN A 294 10.22 1.10 12.65
C ASN A 294 10.62 0.96 11.17
N ILE A 295 9.63 0.95 10.27
CA ILE A 295 9.82 0.91 8.81
C ILE A 295 9.17 2.11 8.11
N ALA A 296 8.94 3.21 8.84
CA ALA A 296 8.37 4.43 8.29
C ALA A 296 9.16 5.01 7.11
N ASP A 297 10.49 4.86 7.11
CA ASP A 297 11.36 5.30 6.01
C ASP A 297 11.12 4.56 4.69
N TYR A 298 10.43 3.41 4.75
CA TYR A 298 10.05 2.62 3.56
C TYR A 298 8.67 2.97 3.04
N LEU A 299 7.93 3.85 3.72
CA LEU A 299 6.58 4.24 3.34
C LEU A 299 6.59 4.95 1.99
N GLN A 300 5.77 4.45 1.06
CA GLN A 300 5.58 4.99 -0.27
C GLN A 300 4.10 5.06 -0.62
N ALA A 301 3.78 5.78 -1.70
CA ALA A 301 2.43 5.80 -2.23
C ALA A 301 2.09 4.47 -2.91
N VAL A 302 0.95 3.90 -2.54
CA VAL A 302 0.36 2.71 -3.15
C VAL A 302 -0.06 3.04 -4.58
N THR A 303 0.30 2.19 -5.53
CA THR A 303 0.05 2.45 -6.95
C THR A 303 -1.41 2.17 -7.33
N PRO A 304 -1.92 2.73 -8.44
CA PRO A 304 -3.26 2.39 -8.94
C PRO A 304 -3.46 0.89 -9.16
N GLU A 305 -2.42 0.16 -9.59
CA GLU A 305 -2.45 -1.29 -9.80
C GLU A 305 -2.61 -2.06 -8.48
N GLU A 306 -2.04 -1.57 -7.38
CA GLU A 306 -2.25 -2.17 -6.07
C GLU A 306 -3.68 -1.94 -5.56
N PHE A 307 -4.25 -0.75 -5.80
CA PHE A 307 -5.68 -0.53 -5.52
C PHE A 307 -6.54 -1.48 -6.36
N GLU A 308 -6.21 -1.67 -7.63
CA GLU A 308 -6.92 -2.61 -8.49
C GLU A 308 -6.85 -4.05 -7.97
N ARG A 309 -5.66 -4.47 -7.54
CA ARG A 309 -5.41 -5.81 -7.02
C ARG A 309 -6.16 -6.12 -5.73
N PHE A 310 -6.25 -5.16 -4.80
CA PHE A 310 -6.82 -5.43 -3.46
C PHE A 310 -8.29 -5.05 -3.32
N ILE A 311 -8.75 -4.01 -4.02
CA ILE A 311 -10.13 -3.50 -3.90
C ILE A 311 -10.83 -3.28 -5.25
N GLY A 312 -10.17 -3.61 -6.36
CA GLY A 312 -10.71 -3.52 -7.70
C GLY A 312 -11.25 -4.83 -8.25
N ASP A 313 -11.35 -4.89 -9.57
CA ASP A 313 -11.95 -6.01 -10.30
C ASP A 313 -10.98 -7.20 -10.39
N GLN A 314 -9.68 -6.96 -10.22
CA GLN A 314 -8.66 -8.02 -10.04
C GLN A 314 -8.68 -8.65 -8.64
N SER A 315 -9.41 -8.07 -7.69
CA SER A 315 -9.49 -8.62 -6.33
C SER A 315 -10.38 -9.86 -6.28
N ILE A 316 -9.94 -10.87 -5.52
CA ILE A 316 -10.66 -12.13 -5.32
C ILE A 316 -11.28 -12.14 -3.93
N ASP A 317 -12.56 -12.48 -3.83
CA ASP A 317 -13.21 -12.73 -2.55
C ASP A 317 -13.13 -14.22 -2.19
N PHE A 318 -11.96 -14.67 -1.71
CA PHE A 318 -11.80 -16.07 -1.32
C PHE A 318 -12.71 -16.45 -0.15
N ASP A 319 -13.03 -15.54 0.77
CA ASP A 319 -13.91 -15.86 1.88
C ASP A 319 -15.32 -16.19 1.36
N ARG A 320 -15.81 -15.45 0.36
CA ARG A 320 -17.03 -15.79 -0.37
C ARG A 320 -16.91 -17.11 -1.15
N ILE A 321 -15.83 -17.30 -1.91
CA ILE A 321 -15.61 -18.55 -2.67
C ILE A 321 -15.58 -19.78 -1.75
N LEU A 322 -14.88 -19.69 -0.62
CA LEU A 322 -14.80 -20.75 0.38
C LEU A 322 -16.15 -20.99 1.07
N ALA A 323 -16.91 -19.93 1.35
CA ALA A 323 -18.26 -20.06 1.89
C ALA A 323 -19.20 -20.78 0.92
N ASP A 324 -19.18 -20.40 -0.35
CA ASP A 324 -20.01 -20.97 -1.42
C ASP A 324 -19.65 -22.44 -1.70
N ASN A 325 -18.38 -22.83 -1.49
CA ASN A 325 -17.87 -24.18 -1.78
C ASN A 325 -17.59 -25.04 -0.54
N LYS A 326 -18.05 -24.61 0.64
CA LYS A 326 -17.71 -25.23 1.94
C LYS A 326 -18.03 -26.72 2.01
N ASP A 327 -19.15 -27.14 1.43
CA ASP A 327 -19.59 -28.54 1.46
C ASP A 327 -18.79 -29.43 0.51
N VAL A 328 -18.32 -28.89 -0.62
CA VAL A 328 -17.42 -29.61 -1.54
C VAL A 328 -16.06 -29.82 -0.88
N LEU A 329 -15.52 -28.77 -0.24
CA LEU A 329 -14.24 -28.84 0.46
C LEU A 329 -14.27 -29.80 1.65
N LYS A 330 -15.37 -29.85 2.41
CA LYS A 330 -15.55 -30.82 3.49
C LYS A 330 -15.52 -32.26 2.99
N ARG A 331 -16.16 -32.56 1.85
CA ARG A 331 -16.16 -33.90 1.25
C ARG A 331 -14.78 -34.30 0.76
N LEU A 332 -14.06 -33.39 0.12
CA LEU A 332 -12.68 -33.64 -0.33
C LEU A 332 -11.75 -33.96 0.85
N LYS A 333 -11.87 -33.21 1.96
CA LYS A 333 -11.08 -33.49 3.17
C LYS A 333 -11.40 -34.85 3.77
N GLN A 334 -12.67 -35.22 3.84
CA GLN A 334 -13.09 -36.54 4.35
C GLN A 334 -12.58 -37.70 3.46
N ALA A 335 -12.48 -37.50 2.16
CA ALA A 335 -11.97 -38.49 1.22
C ALA A 335 -10.43 -38.63 1.24
N GLU A 336 -9.69 -37.66 1.79
CA GLU A 336 -8.24 -37.77 2.02
C GLU A 336 -7.88 -38.40 3.37
N ASP A 337 -8.81 -38.36 4.33
CA ASP A 337 -8.66 -38.96 5.68
C ASP A 337 -9.12 -40.45 5.72
N GLU A 338 -9.68 -40.97 4.62
CA GLU A 338 -9.99 -42.39 4.36
C GLU A 338 -8.89 -43.07 3.51
#